data_AF-A0A510V927-F1
#
_entry.id   AF-A0A510V927-F1
#
_cell.length_a   1.000
_cell.length_b   1.000
_cell.length_c   1.000
_cell.angle_alpha   90.00
_cell.angle_beta   90.00
_cell.angle_gamma   90.00
#
_symmetry.space_group_name_H-M   'P 1'
#
loop_
_entity.id
_entity.type
_entity.pdbx_description
1 polymer ?
#
loop_
_entity_poly.entity_id
_entity_poly.type
_entity_poly.pdbx_seq_one_letter_code
_entity_poly.pdbx_strand_id
1 'polypeptide(L)'
;MLLLLSLIGFLALAASIVVRWLRRRVDVLGRIAPFPAISVGLSLALALGCAVPMALEAWLEHRLEAAASEVAGVPVQVDCQSLGQAFVDVGQELGYVRWGPDGVPERSTLIKVRVCNDLRAWLASSTSDPTLDQVVAVHVLTHETMHMVGIVNEARTECAAVQRDAATAVALGASPAQAQALAVRYWTEVYPRMPSDYRGGCGPGGEHDEGRPGAPWLAGPTP
;
A
#
# COMPACT_ATOMS: atom_id res chain seq x y z
N MET A 1 -3.45 -5.32 15.36
CA MET A 1 -3.57 -6.04 16.66
C MET A 1 -5.02 -6.33 17.09
N LEU A 2 -5.93 -5.34 17.08
CA LEU A 2 -7.32 -5.54 17.52
C LEU A 2 -8.08 -6.60 16.68
N LEU A 3 -7.98 -6.54 15.35
CA LEU A 3 -8.63 -7.52 14.45
C LEU A 3 -8.15 -8.95 14.68
N LEU A 4 -6.84 -9.13 14.93
CA LEU A 4 -6.26 -10.45 15.22
C LEU A 4 -6.81 -11.02 16.54
N LEU A 5 -6.90 -10.21 17.59
CA LEU A 5 -7.48 -10.63 18.87
C LEU A 5 -8.97 -10.98 18.73
N SER A 6 -9.73 -10.17 17.99
CA SER A 6 -11.14 -10.44 17.68
C SER A 6 -11.32 -11.74 16.89
N LEU A 7 -10.49 -11.99 15.87
CA LEU A 7 -10.46 -13.23 15.11
C LEU A 7 -10.25 -14.45 16.02
N ILE A 8 -9.21 -14.41 16.86
CA ILE A 8 -8.90 -15.48 17.82
C ILE A 8 -10.09 -15.69 18.77
N GLY A 9 -10.69 -14.61 19.28
CA GLY A 9 -11.85 -14.66 20.17
C GLY A 9 -13.06 -15.35 19.55
N PHE A 10 -13.43 -15.01 18.31
CA PHE A 10 -14.57 -15.62 17.64
C PHE A 10 -14.34 -17.09 17.26
N LEU A 11 -13.10 -17.46 16.88
CA LEU A 11 -12.75 -18.86 16.64
C LEU A 11 -12.80 -19.69 17.93
N ALA A 12 -12.27 -19.16 19.03
CA ALA A 12 -12.34 -19.79 20.34
C ALA A 12 -13.80 -19.97 20.82
N LEU A 13 -14.65 -18.96 20.59
CA LEU A 13 -16.08 -19.04 20.90
C LEU A 13 -16.77 -20.15 20.09
N ALA A 14 -16.55 -20.20 18.77
CA ALA A 14 -17.09 -21.26 17.92
C ALA A 14 -16.67 -22.66 18.40
N ALA A 15 -15.37 -22.85 18.69
CA ALA A 15 -14.83 -24.09 19.23
C ALA A 15 -15.48 -24.44 20.58
N SER A 16 -15.66 -23.47 21.48
CA SER A 16 -16.29 -23.70 22.78
C SER A 16 -17.75 -24.16 22.65
N ILE A 17 -18.51 -23.60 21.70
CA ILE A 17 -19.90 -23.97 21.43
C ILE A 17 -19.98 -25.41 20.92
N VAL A 18 -19.10 -25.77 19.97
CA VAL A 18 -19.02 -27.13 19.42
C VAL A 18 -18.63 -28.14 20.49
N VAL A 19 -17.59 -27.86 21.29
CA VAL A 19 -17.16 -28.73 22.40
C VAL A 19 -18.27 -28.91 23.43
N ARG A 20 -18.98 -27.82 23.77
CA ARG A 20 -20.12 -27.88 24.70
C ARG A 20 -21.26 -28.73 24.15
N TRP A 21 -21.59 -28.59 22.86
CA TRP A 21 -22.60 -29.41 22.20
C TRP A 21 -22.19 -30.88 22.18
N LEU A 22 -20.95 -31.21 21.79
CA LEU A 22 -20.44 -32.58 21.78
C LEU A 22 -20.56 -33.27 23.14
N ARG A 23 -20.31 -32.53 24.24
CA ARG A 23 -20.42 -33.01 25.62
C ARG A 23 -21.86 -33.20 26.11
N ARG A 24 -22.84 -32.47 25.55
CA ARG A 24 -24.25 -32.48 25.96
C ARG A 24 -25.20 -32.90 24.84
N ARG A 25 -24.68 -33.67 23.87
CA ARG A 25 -25.42 -34.01 22.65
C ARG A 25 -26.59 -34.95 22.88
N VAL A 26 -26.59 -35.70 23.99
CA VAL A 26 -27.68 -36.60 24.38
C VAL A 26 -28.28 -36.11 25.69
N ASP A 27 -29.60 -35.96 25.73
CA ASP A 27 -30.31 -35.59 26.96
C ASP A 27 -30.51 -36.80 27.91
N VAL A 28 -31.07 -36.55 29.09
CA VAL A 28 -31.36 -37.60 30.10
C VAL A 28 -32.34 -38.66 29.57
N LEU A 29 -33.06 -38.37 28.49
CA LEU A 29 -34.06 -39.24 27.86
C LEU A 29 -33.52 -39.92 26.59
N GLY A 30 -32.23 -39.77 26.28
CA GLY A 30 -31.59 -40.40 25.11
C GLY A 30 -31.77 -39.66 23.79
N ARG A 31 -32.38 -38.47 23.77
CA ARG A 31 -32.62 -37.69 22.54
C ARG A 31 -31.39 -36.90 22.13
N ILE A 32 -31.15 -36.82 20.83
CA ILE A 32 -30.04 -36.04 20.28
C ILE A 32 -30.44 -34.57 20.20
N ALA A 33 -29.69 -33.70 20.88
CA ALA A 33 -29.86 -32.26 20.82
C ALA A 33 -29.45 -31.71 19.43
N PRO A 34 -30.20 -30.78 18.84
CA PRO A 34 -29.85 -30.20 17.56
C PRO A 34 -28.52 -29.43 17.65
N PHE A 35 -27.76 -29.44 16.56
CA PHE A 35 -26.52 -28.68 16.49
C PHE A 35 -26.79 -27.17 16.55
N PRO A 36 -26.03 -26.38 17.34
CA PRO A 36 -26.21 -24.92 17.45
C PRO A 36 -25.67 -24.17 16.21
N ALA A 37 -26.24 -24.46 15.05
CA ALA A 37 -25.78 -23.97 13.74
C ALA A 37 -25.70 -22.45 13.66
N ILE A 38 -26.70 -21.74 14.22
CA ILE A 38 -26.77 -20.27 14.16
C ILE A 38 -25.60 -19.63 14.93
N SER A 39 -25.34 -20.07 16.16
CA SER A 39 -24.28 -19.47 16.99
C SER A 39 -22.88 -19.75 16.44
N VAL A 40 -22.66 -20.97 15.93
CA VAL A 40 -21.41 -21.33 15.25
C VAL A 40 -21.27 -20.53 13.96
N GLY A 41 -22.32 -20.48 13.14
CA GLY A 41 -22.34 -19.73 11.88
C GLY A 41 -22.05 -18.24 12.08
N LEU A 42 -22.68 -17.59 13.07
CA LEU A 42 -22.44 -16.19 13.39
C LEU A 42 -21.00 -15.94 13.86
N SER A 43 -20.47 -16.81 14.73
CA SER A 43 -19.08 -16.69 15.21
C SER A 43 -18.08 -16.82 14.06
N LEU A 44 -18.30 -17.78 13.15
CA LEU A 44 -17.47 -17.96 11.97
C LEU A 44 -17.61 -16.80 10.99
N ALA A 45 -18.81 -16.25 10.79
CA ALA A 45 -19.01 -15.08 9.94
C ALA A 45 -18.27 -13.84 10.48
N LEU A 46 -18.28 -13.62 11.80
CA LEU A 46 -17.52 -12.53 12.44
C LEU A 46 -16.00 -12.76 12.36
N ALA A 47 -15.55 -14.01 12.52
CA ALA A 47 -14.15 -14.38 12.30
C ALA A 47 -13.72 -14.08 10.86
N LEU A 48 -14.52 -14.46 9.86
CA LEU A 48 -14.27 -14.13 8.45
C LEU A 48 -14.25 -12.62 8.20
N GLY A 49 -15.17 -11.87 8.83
CA GLY A 49 -15.19 -10.41 8.78
C GLY A 49 -13.91 -9.76 9.33
N CYS A 50 -13.18 -10.42 10.22
CA CYS A 50 -11.87 -9.96 10.70
C CYS A 50 -10.72 -10.44 9.81
N ALA A 51 -10.77 -11.69 9.36
CA ALA A 51 -9.69 -12.32 8.60
C ALA A 51 -9.54 -11.76 7.18
N VAL A 52 -10.66 -11.47 6.49
CA VAL A 52 -10.64 -11.00 5.10
C VAL A 52 -9.92 -9.65 4.96
N PRO A 53 -10.23 -8.59 5.73
CA PRO A 53 -9.51 -7.32 5.65
C PRO A 53 -8.01 -7.48 5.91
N MET A 54 -7.63 -8.28 6.92
CA MET A 54 -6.22 -8.54 7.24
C MET A 54 -5.48 -9.22 6.08
N ALA A 55 -6.11 -10.21 5.46
CA ALA A 55 -5.52 -10.92 4.32
C ALA A 55 -5.37 -10.00 3.10
N LEU A 56 -6.35 -9.12 2.85
CA LEU A 56 -6.30 -8.15 1.75
C LEU A 56 -5.24 -7.06 1.98
N GLU A 57 -5.06 -6.61 3.21
CA GLU A 57 -4.01 -5.66 3.59
C GLU A 57 -2.62 -6.29 3.43
N ALA A 58 -2.38 -7.48 3.99
CA ALA A 58 -1.12 -8.19 3.83
C ALA A 58 -0.80 -8.53 2.36
N TRP A 59 -1.81 -8.87 1.56
CA TRP A 59 -1.62 -9.08 0.12
C TRP A 59 -1.21 -7.78 -0.59
N LEU A 60 -1.87 -6.66 -0.26
CA LEU A 60 -1.54 -5.35 -0.83
C LEU A 60 -0.10 -4.97 -0.47
N GLU A 61 0.24 -4.96 0.81
CA GLU A 61 1.59 -4.63 1.31
C GLU A 61 2.64 -5.47 0.61
N HIS A 62 2.45 -6.79 0.52
CA HIS A 62 3.39 -7.67 -0.18
C HIS A 62 3.59 -7.32 -1.67
N ARG A 63 2.52 -6.88 -2.36
CA ARG A 63 2.60 -6.42 -3.76
C ARG A 63 3.34 -5.08 -3.86
N LEU A 64 3.11 -4.16 -2.93
CA LEU A 64 3.80 -2.87 -2.89
C LEU A 64 5.29 -3.03 -2.52
N GLU A 65 5.61 -3.88 -1.55
CA GLU A 65 6.97 -4.26 -1.17
C GLU A 65 7.76 -4.84 -2.32
N ALA A 66 7.15 -5.75 -3.09
CA ALA A 66 7.80 -6.35 -4.25
C ALA A 66 8.15 -5.28 -5.30
N ALA A 67 7.21 -4.40 -5.62
CA ALA A 67 7.42 -3.32 -6.59
C ALA A 67 8.46 -2.30 -6.09
N ALA A 68 8.36 -1.87 -4.83
CA ALA A 68 9.30 -0.94 -4.22
C ALA A 68 10.71 -1.54 -4.13
N SER A 69 10.83 -2.83 -3.80
CA SER A 69 12.12 -3.52 -3.74
C SER A 69 12.79 -3.64 -5.12
N GLU A 70 11.99 -3.85 -6.17
CA GLU A 70 12.49 -3.85 -7.55
C GLU A 70 13.05 -2.48 -7.94
N VAL A 71 12.32 -1.41 -7.63
CA VAL A 71 12.74 -0.03 -7.95
C VAL A 71 13.92 0.42 -7.09
N ALA A 72 13.95 0.03 -5.81
CA ALA A 72 15.04 0.33 -4.88
C ALA A 72 16.32 -0.47 -5.20
N GLY A 73 16.20 -1.63 -5.84
CA GLY A 73 17.29 -2.58 -6.07
C GLY A 73 17.74 -3.32 -4.80
N VAL A 74 17.02 -3.16 -3.68
CA VAL A 74 17.25 -3.83 -2.39
C VAL A 74 15.91 -4.16 -1.74
N PRO A 75 15.86 -5.17 -0.84
CA PRO A 75 14.64 -5.45 -0.09
C PRO A 75 14.23 -4.25 0.79
N VAL A 76 12.96 -3.86 0.68
CA VAL A 76 12.31 -2.82 1.49
C VAL A 76 10.94 -3.31 1.98
N GLN A 77 10.43 -2.67 3.03
CA GLN A 77 9.11 -2.93 3.62
C GLN A 77 8.18 -1.75 3.36
N VAL A 78 6.91 -2.05 3.09
CA VAL A 78 5.89 -1.05 2.80
C VAL A 78 4.67 -1.41 3.62
N ASP A 79 4.41 -0.61 4.65
CA ASP A 79 3.27 -0.78 5.53
C ASP A 79 2.15 0.17 5.11
N CYS A 80 0.91 -0.31 5.15
CA CYS A 80 -0.26 0.53 4.99
C CYS A 80 -0.77 1.01 6.36
N GLN A 81 -1.13 2.29 6.44
CA GLN A 81 -1.71 2.84 7.65
C GLN A 81 -3.12 2.26 7.88
N SER A 82 -3.31 1.64 9.04
CA SER A 82 -4.63 1.16 9.47
C SER A 82 -5.58 2.32 9.80
N LEU A 83 -6.89 2.10 9.69
CA LEU A 83 -7.91 3.11 10.01
C LEU A 83 -7.80 3.68 11.44
N GLY A 84 -7.37 2.85 12.39
CA GLY A 84 -7.14 3.28 13.77
C GLY A 84 -5.94 4.22 13.92
N GLN A 85 -4.88 4.02 13.12
CA GLN A 85 -3.73 4.92 13.06
C GLN A 85 -4.09 6.23 12.34
N ALA A 86 -4.87 6.17 11.26
CA ALA A 86 -5.31 7.35 10.53
C ALA A 86 -6.20 8.30 11.38
N PHE A 87 -6.95 7.77 12.34
CA PHE A 87 -7.79 8.58 13.23
C PHE A 87 -6.98 9.44 14.22
N VAL A 88 -5.74 9.05 14.52
CA VAL A 88 -4.85 9.77 15.47
C VAL A 88 -3.71 10.52 14.77
N ASP A 89 -3.63 10.43 13.44
CA ASP A 89 -2.57 11.03 12.64
C ASP A 89 -2.96 12.45 12.20
N VAL A 90 -2.10 13.42 12.52
CA VAL A 90 -2.26 14.86 12.22
C VAL A 90 -1.23 15.36 11.19
N GLY A 91 -0.34 14.50 10.68
CA GLY A 91 0.68 14.87 9.71
C GLY A 91 0.09 15.23 8.34
N GLN A 92 0.76 16.08 7.57
CA GLN A 92 0.35 16.42 6.19
C GLN A 92 0.96 15.47 5.14
N GLU A 93 2.05 14.78 5.47
CA GLU A 93 2.77 13.89 4.54
C GLU A 93 1.93 12.70 4.09
N LEU A 94 2.03 12.26 2.83
CA LEU A 94 1.23 11.15 2.30
C LEU A 94 1.83 9.76 2.57
N GLY A 95 3.10 9.72 2.97
CA GLY A 95 3.84 8.61 3.55
C GLY A 95 4.99 9.14 4.41
N TYR A 96 5.71 8.26 5.11
CA TYR A 96 7.01 8.65 5.68
C TYR A 96 7.92 7.44 5.93
N VAL A 97 9.22 7.67 5.80
CA VAL A 97 10.29 6.77 6.24
C VAL A 97 10.82 7.21 7.60
N ARG A 98 10.99 6.25 8.52
CA ARG A 98 11.60 6.51 9.83
C ARG A 98 13.11 6.62 9.69
N TRP A 99 13.73 7.44 10.52
CA TRP A 99 15.17 7.64 10.54
C TRP A 99 15.76 7.12 11.85
N GLY A 100 16.82 6.33 11.72
CA GLY A 100 17.60 5.86 12.84
C GLY A 100 18.32 7.02 13.56
N PRO A 101 18.74 6.82 14.82
CA PRO A 101 19.49 7.82 15.59
C PRO A 101 20.87 8.15 14.98
N ASP A 102 21.33 7.36 14.01
CA ASP A 102 22.53 7.54 13.20
C ASP A 102 22.30 8.35 11.90
N GLY A 103 21.05 8.78 11.64
CA GLY A 103 20.68 9.50 10.43
C GLY A 103 20.55 8.62 9.19
N VAL A 104 20.48 7.29 9.37
CA VAL A 104 20.24 6.33 8.28
C VAL A 104 18.73 6.09 8.17
N PRO A 105 18.13 6.14 6.96
CA PRO A 105 16.72 5.83 6.81
C PRO A 105 16.48 4.33 7.05
N GLU A 106 15.40 4.02 7.76
CA GLU A 106 14.88 2.67 7.81
C GLU A 106 14.48 2.22 6.39
N ARG A 107 14.60 0.92 6.13
CA ARG A 107 14.14 0.34 4.86
C ARG A 107 12.66 -0.01 4.90
N SER A 108 11.88 0.83 5.58
CA SER A 108 10.45 0.69 5.75
C SER A 108 9.77 2.05 5.66
N THR A 109 8.67 2.11 4.92
CA THR A 109 7.81 3.30 4.84
C THR A 109 6.40 2.96 5.31
N LEU A 110 5.73 3.92 5.95
CA LEU A 110 4.31 3.86 6.25
C LEU A 110 3.55 4.74 5.26
N ILE A 111 2.72 4.14 4.41
CA ILE A 111 1.87 4.82 3.44
C ILE A 111 0.49 5.09 4.05
N LYS A 112 -0.03 6.31 3.90
CA LYS A 112 -1.34 6.67 4.49
C LYS A 112 -2.50 5.90 3.88
N VAL A 113 -3.55 5.74 4.68
CA VAL A 113 -4.73 4.92 4.33
C VAL A 113 -5.37 5.32 3.00
N ARG A 114 -5.41 6.62 2.68
CA ARG A 114 -5.98 7.11 1.41
C ARG A 114 -5.15 6.62 0.23
N VAL A 115 -3.84 6.86 0.27
CA VAL A 115 -2.88 6.42 -0.76
C VAL A 115 -2.91 4.90 -0.93
N CYS A 116 -2.93 4.14 0.17
CA CYS A 116 -3.08 2.68 0.10
C CYS A 116 -4.39 2.24 -0.55
N ASN A 117 -5.50 2.96 -0.34
CA ASN A 117 -6.75 2.66 -1.02
C ASN A 117 -6.67 2.93 -2.52
N ASP A 118 -6.00 4.01 -2.93
CA ASP A 118 -5.79 4.34 -4.33
C ASP A 118 -4.85 3.35 -5.02
N LEU A 119 -3.78 2.89 -4.34
CA LEU A 119 -2.91 1.80 -4.79
C LEU A 119 -3.66 0.47 -4.92
N ARG A 120 -4.56 0.15 -3.97
CA ARG A 120 -5.43 -1.02 -4.08
C ARG A 120 -6.37 -0.92 -5.29
N ALA A 121 -6.96 0.25 -5.50
CA ALA A 121 -7.82 0.51 -6.65
C ALA A 121 -7.06 0.42 -7.97
N TRP A 122 -5.82 0.91 -8.00
CA TRP A 122 -4.91 0.76 -9.14
C TRP A 122 -4.68 -0.71 -9.48
N LEU A 123 -4.29 -1.53 -8.50
CA LEU A 123 -4.04 -2.97 -8.67
C LEU A 123 -5.28 -3.77 -9.10
N ALA A 124 -6.47 -3.26 -8.80
CA ALA A 124 -7.74 -3.87 -9.21
C ALA A 124 -8.27 -3.36 -10.57
N SER A 125 -7.59 -2.39 -11.19
CA SER A 125 -8.03 -1.73 -12.43
C SER A 125 -7.34 -2.29 -13.69
N SER A 126 -7.73 -1.78 -14.86
CA SER A 126 -7.03 -2.04 -16.13
C SER A 126 -5.79 -1.17 -16.35
N THR A 127 -5.52 -0.21 -15.45
CA THR A 127 -4.43 0.79 -15.51
C THR A 127 -4.38 1.65 -16.78
N SER A 128 -5.41 1.61 -17.63
CA SER A 128 -5.45 2.31 -18.92
C SER A 128 -5.83 3.78 -18.83
N ASP A 129 -6.63 4.14 -17.83
CA ASP A 129 -7.06 5.51 -17.57
C ASP A 129 -7.15 5.72 -16.05
N PRO A 130 -5.99 5.85 -15.37
CA PRO A 130 -5.99 6.02 -13.92
C PRO A 130 -6.59 7.35 -13.51
N THR A 131 -7.21 7.41 -12.33
CA THR A 131 -7.58 8.71 -11.74
C THR A 131 -6.32 9.49 -11.36
N LEU A 132 -6.43 10.81 -11.17
CA LEU A 132 -5.29 11.61 -10.72
C LEU A 132 -4.79 11.13 -9.34
N ASP A 133 -5.70 10.69 -8.46
CA ASP A 133 -5.35 10.13 -7.16
C ASP A 133 -4.52 8.84 -7.30
N GLN A 134 -4.82 7.98 -8.28
CA GLN A 134 -4.02 6.78 -8.56
C GLN A 134 -2.63 7.14 -9.11
N VAL A 135 -2.55 8.14 -9.99
CA VAL A 135 -1.26 8.66 -10.50
C VAL A 135 -0.40 9.17 -9.34
N VAL A 136 -0.98 9.98 -8.44
CA VAL A 136 -0.30 10.47 -7.24
C VAL A 136 0.07 9.32 -6.31
N ALA A 137 -0.79 8.32 -6.15
CA ALA A 137 -0.53 7.21 -5.23
C ALA A 137 0.65 6.33 -5.68
N VAL A 138 0.76 6.05 -6.99
CA VAL A 138 1.94 5.39 -7.56
C VAL A 138 3.19 6.26 -7.34
N HIS A 139 3.08 7.57 -7.57
CA HIS A 139 4.20 8.47 -7.34
C HIS A 139 4.64 8.51 -5.88
N VAL A 140 3.72 8.58 -4.91
CA VAL A 140 4.04 8.57 -3.47
C VAL A 140 4.80 7.29 -3.11
N LEU A 141 4.37 6.12 -3.61
CA LEU A 141 5.14 4.89 -3.40
C LEU A 141 6.57 5.02 -3.94
N THR A 142 6.75 5.57 -5.15
CA THR A 142 8.07 5.80 -5.74
C THR A 142 8.90 6.78 -4.88
N HIS A 143 8.30 7.87 -4.43
CA HIS A 143 8.92 8.92 -3.62
C HIS A 143 9.44 8.35 -2.30
N GLU A 144 8.60 7.66 -1.56
CA GLU A 144 8.99 7.00 -0.31
C GLU A 144 10.08 5.94 -0.54
N THR A 145 10.02 5.24 -1.68
CA THR A 145 11.08 4.31 -2.08
C THR A 145 12.43 5.01 -2.26
N MET A 146 12.44 6.24 -2.77
CA MET A 146 13.66 7.03 -2.94
C MET A 146 14.25 7.50 -1.60
N HIS A 147 13.40 7.78 -0.61
CA HIS A 147 13.87 7.98 0.76
C HIS A 147 14.51 6.72 1.35
N MET A 148 13.91 5.54 1.14
CA MET A 148 14.45 4.26 1.65
C MET A 148 15.82 3.90 1.07
N VAL A 149 16.20 4.43 -0.10
CA VAL A 149 17.55 4.26 -0.68
C VAL A 149 18.55 5.34 -0.25
N GLY A 150 18.18 6.21 0.70
CA GLY A 150 19.10 7.16 1.33
C GLY A 150 19.05 8.58 0.79
N ILE A 151 18.08 8.93 -0.05
CA ILE A 151 17.94 10.31 -0.54
C ILE A 151 17.13 11.11 0.48
N VAL A 152 17.77 12.08 1.13
CA VAL A 152 17.15 12.90 2.20
C VAL A 152 16.52 14.19 1.66
N ASN A 153 17.12 14.75 0.60
CA ASN A 153 16.69 16.03 0.06
C ASN A 153 15.37 15.85 -0.72
N GLU A 154 14.31 16.55 -0.33
CA GLU A 154 12.97 16.46 -0.94
C GLU A 154 13.00 16.69 -2.46
N ALA A 155 13.61 17.78 -2.94
CA ALA A 155 13.70 18.07 -4.38
C ALA A 155 14.44 16.98 -5.17
N ARG A 156 15.53 16.43 -4.62
CA ARG A 156 16.26 15.31 -5.22
C ARG A 156 15.45 14.01 -5.18
N THR A 157 14.74 13.75 -4.09
CA THR A 157 13.88 12.57 -3.91
C THR A 157 12.72 12.61 -4.89
N GLU A 158 12.03 13.74 -4.97
CA GLU A 158 10.97 14.02 -5.93
C GLU A 158 11.46 13.79 -7.36
N CYS A 159 12.62 14.36 -7.72
CA CYS A 159 13.14 14.17 -9.06
C CYS A 159 13.55 12.72 -9.38
N ALA A 160 14.14 12.03 -8.41
CA ALA A 160 14.47 10.62 -8.55
C ALA A 160 13.21 9.76 -8.71
N ALA A 161 12.12 10.13 -8.04
CA ALA A 161 10.83 9.48 -8.12
C ALA A 161 10.13 9.72 -9.46
N VAL A 162 10.03 10.97 -9.92
CA VAL A 162 9.50 11.34 -11.24
C VAL A 162 10.15 10.52 -12.37
N GLN A 163 11.47 10.30 -12.28
CA GLN A 163 12.24 9.52 -13.25
C GLN A 163 12.02 8.00 -13.18
N ARG A 164 11.35 7.50 -12.14
CA ARG A 164 11.13 6.07 -11.86
C ARG A 164 9.66 5.69 -11.81
N ASP A 165 8.72 6.65 -11.86
CA ASP A 165 7.28 6.35 -11.82
C ASP A 165 6.85 5.33 -12.88
N ALA A 166 7.42 5.40 -14.08
CA ALA A 166 7.16 4.40 -15.11
C ALA A 166 7.65 2.99 -14.69
N ALA A 167 8.81 2.88 -14.05
CA ALA A 167 9.31 1.60 -13.55
C ALA A 167 8.43 1.06 -12.42
N THR A 168 8.03 1.92 -11.46
CA THR A 168 7.10 1.54 -10.38
C THR A 168 5.77 1.08 -10.94
N ALA A 169 5.19 1.79 -11.91
CA ALA A 169 3.93 1.42 -12.54
C ALA A 169 4.02 0.05 -13.26
N VAL A 170 5.13 -0.22 -13.95
CA VAL A 170 5.38 -1.55 -14.57
C VAL A 170 5.47 -2.64 -13.50
N ALA A 171 6.22 -2.41 -12.42
CA ALA A 171 6.35 -3.37 -11.32
C ALA A 171 5.01 -3.66 -10.63
N LEU A 172 4.10 -2.67 -10.61
CA LEU A 172 2.72 -2.83 -10.14
C LEU A 172 1.78 -3.49 -11.17
N GLY A 173 2.23 -3.76 -12.39
CA GLY A 173 1.52 -4.55 -13.40
C GLY A 173 1.01 -3.78 -14.62
N ALA A 174 1.35 -2.49 -14.77
CA ALA A 174 1.03 -1.75 -16.00
C ALA A 174 1.93 -2.17 -17.18
N SER A 175 1.41 -2.05 -18.41
CA SER A 175 2.25 -2.12 -19.59
C SER A 175 3.21 -0.92 -19.67
N PRO A 176 4.34 -1.03 -20.38
CA PRO A 176 5.27 0.09 -20.56
C PRO A 176 4.62 1.38 -21.09
N ALA A 177 3.63 1.25 -21.99
CA ALA A 177 2.92 2.39 -22.54
C ALA A 177 2.03 3.10 -21.49
N GLN A 178 1.29 2.32 -20.68
CA GLN A 178 0.47 2.85 -19.59
C GLN A 178 1.33 3.51 -18.51
N ALA A 179 2.45 2.86 -18.17
CA ALA A 179 3.41 3.36 -17.20
C ALA A 179 4.04 4.69 -17.64
N GLN A 180 4.44 4.80 -18.90
CA GLN A 180 4.95 6.06 -19.44
C GLN A 180 3.87 7.15 -19.45
N ALA A 181 2.64 6.82 -19.82
CA ALA A 181 1.52 7.77 -19.77
C ALA A 181 1.25 8.28 -18.35
N LEU A 182 1.31 7.40 -17.33
CA LEU A 182 1.21 7.78 -15.92
C LEU A 182 2.33 8.75 -15.52
N ALA A 183 3.59 8.43 -15.84
CA ALA A 183 4.73 9.27 -15.48
C ALA A 183 4.64 10.67 -16.15
N VAL A 184 4.28 10.72 -17.43
CA VAL A 184 4.05 11.99 -18.16
C VAL A 184 2.93 12.80 -17.53
N ARG A 185 1.86 12.13 -17.10
CA ARG A 185 0.72 12.79 -16.47
C ARG A 185 1.07 13.36 -15.11
N TYR A 186 1.81 12.63 -14.27
CA TYR A 186 2.31 13.17 -13.00
C TYR A 186 3.18 14.42 -13.25
N TRP A 187 4.12 14.31 -14.20
CA TRP A 187 5.03 15.40 -14.55
C TRP A 187 4.33 16.66 -15.07
N THR A 188 3.27 16.52 -15.86
CA THR A 188 2.60 17.68 -16.48
C THR A 188 1.48 18.23 -15.61
N GLU A 189 0.75 17.38 -14.88
CA GLU A 189 -0.39 17.80 -14.09
C GLU A 189 -0.03 18.04 -12.62
N VAL A 190 0.80 17.22 -11.97
CA VAL A 190 1.01 17.27 -10.52
C VAL A 190 2.27 18.04 -10.15
N TYR A 191 3.42 17.63 -10.68
CA TYR A 191 4.73 18.18 -10.32
C TYR A 191 4.79 19.73 -10.36
N PRO A 192 4.23 20.45 -11.36
CA PRO A 192 4.32 21.91 -11.41
C PRO A 192 3.60 22.62 -10.25
N ARG A 193 2.68 21.93 -9.56
CA ARG A 193 1.87 22.44 -8.44
C ARG A 193 2.41 22.06 -7.07
N MET A 194 3.49 21.27 -7.00
CA MET A 194 4.10 20.86 -5.73
C MET A 194 4.68 22.06 -4.96
N PRO A 195 4.93 21.95 -3.65
CA PRO A 195 5.60 23.02 -2.90
C PRO A 195 7.00 23.32 -3.47
N SER A 196 7.57 24.50 -3.15
CA SER A 196 8.90 24.89 -3.65
C SER A 196 10.00 23.92 -3.26
N ASP A 197 9.89 23.32 -2.07
CA ASP A 197 10.95 22.48 -1.50
C ASP A 197 11.07 21.12 -2.22
N TYR A 198 10.01 20.74 -2.94
CA TYR A 198 9.97 19.58 -3.84
C TYR A 198 10.37 19.95 -5.28
N ARG A 199 10.29 21.24 -5.64
CA ARG A 199 10.56 21.74 -6.99
C ARG A 199 11.92 22.42 -7.05
N GLY A 200 12.95 21.65 -7.39
CA GLY A 200 14.30 22.17 -7.59
C GLY A 200 15.15 21.19 -8.38
N GLY A 201 15.93 21.67 -9.35
CA GLY A 201 16.92 20.85 -10.06
C GLY A 201 16.36 19.75 -10.97
N CYS A 202 15.05 19.54 -11.05
CA CYS A 202 14.46 18.45 -11.85
C CYS A 202 14.07 18.86 -13.27
N GLY A 203 14.19 17.93 -14.21
CA GLY A 203 13.88 18.11 -15.64
C GLY A 203 15.11 17.85 -16.52
N PRO A 204 14.97 17.96 -17.86
CA PRO A 204 16.03 17.58 -18.80
C PRO A 204 17.32 18.39 -18.58
N GLY A 205 18.40 17.70 -18.22
CA GLY A 205 19.71 18.32 -17.93
C GLY A 205 19.76 19.14 -16.64
N GLY A 206 18.76 19.00 -15.78
CA GLY A 206 18.73 19.64 -14.46
C GLY A 206 19.73 19.03 -13.48
N GLU A 207 19.99 19.72 -12.37
CA GLU A 207 20.91 19.29 -11.31
C GLU A 207 20.60 17.89 -10.75
N HIS A 208 19.33 17.51 -10.71
CA HIS A 208 18.85 16.22 -10.18
C HIS A 208 18.40 15.25 -11.29
N ASP A 209 18.63 15.59 -12.55
CA ASP A 209 18.42 14.66 -13.66
C ASP A 209 19.48 13.54 -13.59
N GLU A 210 19.02 12.29 -13.49
CA GLU A 210 19.90 11.13 -13.46
C GLU A 210 20.12 10.54 -14.85
N GLY A 211 19.52 11.13 -15.91
CA GLY A 211 19.59 10.62 -17.27
C GLY A 211 18.86 9.28 -17.44
N ARG A 212 17.81 9.05 -16.65
CA ARG A 212 17.05 7.78 -16.67
C ARG A 212 16.23 7.66 -17.96
N PRO A 213 16.26 6.51 -18.66
CA PRO A 213 15.52 6.33 -19.91
C PRO A 213 14.00 6.36 -19.74
N GLY A 214 13.50 6.11 -18.52
CA GLY A 214 12.07 6.19 -18.19
C GLY A 214 11.58 7.58 -17.77
N ALA A 215 12.44 8.61 -17.85
CA ALA A 215 12.06 9.95 -17.44
C ALA A 215 10.92 10.52 -18.32
N PRO A 216 9.91 11.19 -17.74
CA PRO A 216 8.71 11.60 -18.46
C PRO A 216 8.97 12.64 -19.54
N TRP A 217 10.00 13.48 -19.40
CA TRP A 217 10.39 14.48 -20.38
C TRP A 217 11.14 13.90 -21.61
N LEU A 218 11.45 12.61 -21.62
CA LEU A 218 12.00 11.92 -22.78
C LEU A 218 10.91 11.35 -23.70
N ALA A 219 9.68 11.23 -23.21
CA ALA A 219 8.53 11.01 -24.09
C ALA A 219 8.36 12.28 -24.93
N GLY A 220 8.70 12.20 -26.22
CA GLY A 220 8.41 13.28 -27.17
C GLY A 220 6.93 13.67 -27.12
N PRO A 221 6.55 14.85 -27.64
CA PRO A 221 5.15 15.25 -27.69
C PRO A 221 4.33 14.11 -28.31
N THR A 222 3.31 13.64 -27.57
CA THR A 222 2.32 12.71 -28.11
C THR A 222 1.79 13.30 -29.41
N PRO A 223 1.82 12.55 -30.53
CA PRO A 223 1.31 13.06 -31.81
C PRO A 223 -0.18 13.41 -31.74
#